data_AF-A0A5P8YRB4-F1
#
_entry.id   AF-A0A5P8YRB4-F1
#
_cell.length_a   1.000
_cell.length_b   1.000
_cell.length_c   1.000
_cell.angle_alpha   90.00
_cell.angle_beta   90.00
_cell.angle_gamma   90.00
#
_symmetry.space_group_name_H-M   'P 1'
#
loop_
_entity.id
_entity.type
_entity.pdbx_description
1 polymer ?
#
loop_
_entity_poly.entity_id
_entity_poly.type
_entity_poly.pdbx_seq_one_letter_code
_entity_poly.pdbx_strand_id
1 'polypeptide(L)'
;MTSNERITVFGTALAAPTITPDRIAEFPVRDDRSQREYLVRIAADDLGTFVTRGTRLDAVGEAGWTVPGRSWAGEASRTLLQAQSVQAGEMALAA
;
A
#
# COMPACT_ATOMS: atom_id res chain seq x y z
N MET A 1 -16.64 -18.81 2.67
CA MET A 1 -16.27 -17.56 3.36
C MET A 1 -14.75 -17.53 3.43
N THR A 2 -14.10 -16.83 2.50
CA THR A 2 -12.70 -16.46 2.66
C THR A 2 -12.68 -15.19 3.51
N SER A 3 -12.50 -15.32 4.81
CA SER A 3 -12.20 -14.16 5.64
C SER A 3 -10.83 -13.66 5.21
N ASN A 4 -10.77 -12.52 4.54
CA ASN A 4 -9.50 -11.90 4.26
C ASN A 4 -8.86 -11.51 5.60
N GLU A 5 -7.57 -11.80 5.76
CA GLU A 5 -6.85 -11.41 6.96
C GLU A 5 -6.68 -9.90 6.97
N ARG A 6 -7.12 -9.25 8.05
CA ARG A 6 -6.81 -7.84 8.29
C ARG A 6 -5.36 -7.75 8.73
N ILE A 7 -4.56 -7.04 7.95
CA ILE A 7 -3.15 -6.80 8.23
C ILE A 7 -2.85 -5.30 8.33
N THR A 8 -1.77 -4.98 9.03
CA THR A 8 -1.17 -3.65 9.03
C THR A 8 0.20 -3.74 8.37
N VAL A 9 0.42 -2.89 7.37
CA VAL A 9 1.70 -2.75 6.67
C VAL A 9 2.34 -1.44 7.12
N PHE A 10 3.56 -1.55 7.63
CA PHE A 10 4.40 -0.41 8.00
C PHE A 10 5.49 -0.29 6.93
N GLY A 11 5.46 0.74 6.09
CA GLY A 11 6.31 0.71 4.91
C GLY A 11 6.52 2.03 4.22
N THR A 12 7.26 1.93 3.11
CA THR A 12 7.66 3.05 2.28
C THR A 12 6.99 2.96 0.91
N ALA A 13 6.34 4.04 0.47
CA ALA A 13 5.77 4.14 -0.88
C ALA A 13 6.86 4.14 -1.95
N LEU A 14 6.77 3.24 -2.93
CA LEU A 14 7.75 3.13 -4.02
C LEU A 14 7.44 4.06 -5.20
N ALA A 15 6.21 4.54 -5.29
CA ALA A 15 5.75 5.49 -6.30
C ALA A 15 4.63 6.38 -5.74
N ALA A 16 4.36 7.49 -6.44
CA ALA A 16 3.18 8.31 -6.15
C ALA A 16 1.88 7.55 -6.50
N PRO A 17 0.76 7.85 -5.82
CA PRO A 17 -0.54 7.28 -6.16
C PRO A 17 -0.95 7.59 -7.59
N THR A 18 -1.45 6.56 -8.27
CA THR A 18 -2.22 6.73 -9.51
C THR A 18 -3.69 6.61 -9.16
N ILE A 19 -4.51 7.57 -9.57
CA ILE A 19 -5.95 7.54 -9.37
C ILE A 19 -6.59 6.88 -10.60
N THR A 20 -7.33 5.80 -10.38
CA THR A 20 -8.10 5.13 -11.43
C THR A 20 -9.41 5.87 -11.74
N PRO A 21 -10.08 5.55 -12.86
CA PRO A 21 -11.41 6.09 -13.17
C PRO A 21 -12.46 5.82 -12.08
N ASP A 22 -12.33 4.72 -11.34
CA ASP A 22 -13.22 4.34 -10.24
C ASP A 22 -12.94 5.10 -8.94
N ARG A 23 -12.15 6.18 -8.98
CA ARG A 23 -11.73 6.97 -7.81
C ARG A 23 -10.97 6.12 -6.78
N ILE A 24 -10.18 5.16 -7.24
CA ILE A 24 -9.31 4.36 -6.37
C ILE A 24 -7.89 4.88 -6.51
N ALA A 25 -7.26 5.21 -5.40
CA ALA A 25 -5.84 5.51 -5.33
C ALA A 25 -5.05 4.21 -5.19
N GLU A 26 -4.13 3.98 -6.12
CA GLU A 26 -3.29 2.79 -6.16
C GLU A 26 -1.82 3.17 -6.10
N PHE A 27 -1.07 2.56 -5.19
CA PHE A 27 0.38 2.73 -5.11
C PHE A 27 1.09 1.52 -4.49
N PRO A 28 2.31 1.22 -4.96
CA PRO A 28 3.14 0.19 -4.35
C PRO A 28 3.77 0.67 -3.05
N VAL A 29 3.75 -0.19 -2.03
CA VAL A 29 4.39 0.02 -0.72
C VAL A 29 5.28 -1.17 -0.41
N ARG A 30 6.51 -0.91 0.02
CA ARG A 30 7.39 -1.95 0.53
C ARG A 30 7.33 -1.97 2.06
N ASP A 31 6.96 -3.11 2.62
CA ASP A 31 6.95 -3.33 4.06
C ASP A 31 8.39 -3.31 4.61
N ASP A 32 8.62 -2.55 5.68
CA ASP A 32 9.96 -2.33 6.20
C ASP A 32 10.51 -3.59 6.90
N ARG A 33 9.65 -4.44 7.47
CA ARG A 33 10.07 -5.63 8.23
C ARG A 33 10.39 -6.81 7.33
N SER A 34 9.47 -7.14 6.44
CA SER A 34 9.52 -8.32 5.57
C SER A 34 10.13 -8.03 4.21
N GLN A 35 10.32 -6.75 3.86
CA GLN A 35 10.74 -6.29 2.53
C GLN A 35 9.80 -6.73 1.39
N ARG A 36 8.58 -7.17 1.72
CA ARG A 36 7.56 -7.56 0.75
C ARG A 36 6.89 -6.33 0.15
N GLU A 37 6.56 -6.42 -1.13
CA GLU A 37 5.81 -5.37 -1.83
C GLU A 37 4.31 -5.66 -1.81
N TYR A 38 3.56 -4.64 -1.41
CA TYR A 38 2.11 -4.61 -1.42
C TYR A 38 1.63 -3.56 -2.43
N LEU A 39 0.56 -3.88 -3.15
CA LEU A 39 -0.18 -2.89 -3.93
C LEU A 39 -1.33 -2.38 -3.05
N VAL A 40 -1.17 -1.17 -2.51
CA VAL A 40 -2.19 -0.54 -1.67
C VAL A 40 -3.25 0.08 -2.57
N ARG A 41 -4.51 -0.25 -2.28
CA ARG A 41 -5.70 0.34 -2.91
C ARG A 41 -6.59 0.94 -1.84
N ILE A 42 -6.95 2.19 -1.99
CA ILE A 42 -7.86 2.91 -1.09
C ILE A 42 -8.76 3.83 -1.92
N ALA A 43 -9.96 4.16 -1.45
CA ALA A 43 -10.75 5.20 -2.10
C ALA A 43 -9.94 6.52 -2.10
N ALA A 44 -9.92 7.22 -3.23
CA ALA A 44 -9.15 8.46 -3.39
C ALA A 44 -9.59 9.54 -2.40
N ASP A 45 -10.88 9.55 -2.06
CA ASP A 45 -11.48 10.45 -1.05
C ASP A 45 -11.03 10.13 0.38
N ASP A 46 -10.65 8.87 0.64
CA ASP A 46 -10.16 8.41 1.95
C ASP A 46 -8.62 8.50 2.07
N LEU A 47 -7.91 8.81 0.98
CA LEU A 47 -6.48 9.08 1.00
C LEU A 47 -6.21 10.47 1.60
N GLY A 48 -6.34 10.56 2.92
CA GLY A 48 -6.16 11.79 3.69
C GLY A 48 -4.71 12.24 3.89
N THR A 49 -3.74 11.61 3.22
CA THR A 49 -2.31 11.93 3.33
C THR A 49 -1.66 12.10 1.96
N PHE A 50 -0.66 12.98 1.89
CA PHE A 50 0.06 13.24 0.66
C PHE A 50 1.15 12.18 0.47
N VAL A 51 0.90 11.22 -0.43
CA VAL A 51 1.84 10.12 -0.72
C VAL A 51 2.68 10.46 -1.95
N THR A 52 3.99 10.35 -1.79
CA THR A 52 4.97 10.43 -2.87
C THR A 52 5.97 9.28 -2.73
N ARG A 53 6.83 9.08 -3.73
CA ARG A 53 7.91 8.09 -3.63
C ARG A 53 8.80 8.43 -2.43
N GLY A 54 9.02 7.45 -1.55
CA GLY A 54 9.79 7.60 -0.33
C GLY A 54 8.96 7.99 0.90
N THR A 55 7.67 8.31 0.75
CA THR A 55 6.79 8.58 1.89
C THR A 55 6.65 7.33 2.75
N ARG A 56 6.90 7.45 4.05
CA ARG A 56 6.59 6.42 5.04
C ARG A 56 5.13 6.50 5.48
N LEU A 57 4.49 5.36 5.58
CA LEU A 57 3.07 5.25 5.86
C LEU A 57 2.74 3.96 6.58
N ASP A 58 1.63 4.01 7.28
CA ASP A 58 0.99 2.86 7.89
C ASP A 58 -0.33 2.62 7.16
N ALA A 59 -0.47 1.44 6.56
CA ALA A 59 -1.67 1.04 5.83
C ALA A 59 -2.35 -0.14 6.54
N VAL A 60 -3.60 0.05 6.92
CA VAL A 60 -4.43 -0.98 7.55
C VAL A 60 -5.49 -1.43 6.56
N GLY A 61 -5.59 -2.73 6.32
CA GLY A 61 -6.52 -3.24 5.32
C GLY A 61 -6.63 -4.75 5.30
N GLU A 62 -7.37 -5.23 4.31
CA GLU A 62 -7.51 -6.66 4.04
C GLU A 62 -6.51 -7.10 2.98
N ALA A 63 -5.71 -8.12 3.31
CA ALA A 63 -4.85 -8.78 2.35
C ALA A 63 -5.71 -9.57 1.36
N GLY A 64 -5.62 -9.21 0.09
CA GLY A 64 -6.31 -9.87 -1.01
C GLY A 64 -5.41 -10.85 -1.74
N TRP A 65 -5.74 -11.06 -3.01
CA TRP A 65 -4.99 -11.93 -3.91
C TRP A 65 -3.67 -11.27 -4.36
N THR A 66 -2.70 -12.10 -4.76
CA THR A 66 -1.43 -11.63 -5.31
C THR A 66 -1.58 -11.27 -6.78
N VAL A 67 -1.34 -9.99 -7.10
CA VAL A 67 -1.27 -9.50 -8.47
C VAL A 67 0.06 -9.95 -9.07
N PRO A 68 0.05 -10.73 -10.17
CA PRO A 68 1.28 -11.12 -10.83
C PRO A 68 1.96 -9.88 -11.42
N GLY A 69 3.25 -9.74 -11.13
CA GLY A 69 4.06 -8.70 -11.73
C GLY A 69 4.26 -8.95 -13.22
N ARG A 70 4.56 -7.88 -13.95
CA ARG A 70 4.98 -7.97 -15.35
C ARG A 70 6.48 -8.17 -15.39
N SER A 71 6.94 -9.41 -15.39
CA SER A 71 8.36 -9.77 -15.37
C SER A 71 9.15 -9.11 -16.51
N TRP A 72 8.54 -8.96 -17.68
CA TRP A 72 9.13 -8.29 -18.85
C TRP A 72 9.32 -6.78 -18.68
N ALA A 73 8.64 -6.15 -17.71
CA ALA A 73 8.75 -4.74 -17.38
C ALA A 73 9.57 -4.51 -16.10
N GLY A 74 10.17 -5.56 -15.52
CA GLY A 74 10.85 -5.48 -14.22
C GLY A 74 9.91 -5.25 -13.03
N GLU A 75 8.62 -5.50 -13.20
CA GLU A 75 7.62 -5.32 -12.15
C GLU A 75 7.48 -6.59 -11.31
N ALA A 76 7.72 -6.48 -10.00
CA ALA A 76 7.58 -7.59 -9.06
C ALA A 76 6.10 -7.95 -8.82
N SER A 77 5.83 -9.22 -8.49
CA SER A 77 4.52 -9.64 -8.01
C SER A 77 4.22 -9.00 -6.66
N ARG A 78 3.00 -8.50 -6.48
CA ARG A 78 2.60 -7.76 -5.27
C ARG A 78 1.34 -8.34 -4.67
N THR A 79 1.27 -8.40 -3.35
CA THR A 79 0.03 -8.74 -2.67
C THR A 79 -0.87 -7.51 -2.62
N LEU A 80 -2.12 -7.63 -3.03
CA LEU A 80 -3.07 -6.54 -2.97
C LEU A 80 -3.47 -6.29 -1.51
N LEU A 81 -3.43 -5.02 -1.08
CA LEU A 81 -3.98 -4.58 0.20
C LEU A 81 -5.15 -3.64 -0.06
N GLN A 82 -6.37 -4.08 0.25
CA GLN A 82 -7.54 -3.20 0.26
C GLN A 82 -7.50 -2.40 1.56
N ALA A 83 -6.89 -1.23 1.50
CA ALA A 83 -6.70 -0.36 2.64
C ALA A 83 -7.99 0.35 3.00
N GLN A 84 -8.31 0.31 4.29
CA GLN A 84 -9.41 1.02 4.93
C GLN A 84 -8.92 2.34 5.52
N SER A 85 -7.62 2.42 5.83
CA SER A 85 -6.97 3.63 6.30
C SER A 85 -5.51 3.62 5.89
N VAL A 86 -5.02 4.79 5.47
CA VAL A 86 -3.61 5.07 5.23
C VAL A 86 -3.25 6.31 6.02
N GLN A 87 -2.27 6.19 6.90
CA GLN A 87 -1.79 7.29 7.73
C GLN A 87 -0.32 7.56 7.43
N ALA A 88 0.11 8.82 7.60
CA ALA A 88 1.54 9.12 7.58
C ALA A 88 2.20 8.34 8.71
N GLY A 89 3.25 7.60 8.38
CA GLY A 89 4.00 6.83 9.35
C GLY A 89 4.85 7.82 10.15
N GLU A 90 4.31 8.30 11.26
CA GLU A 90 5.14 8.97 12.24
C GLU A 90 6.09 7.92 12.80
N MET A 91 7.38 8.00 12.46
CA MET A 91 8.33 7.55 13.46
C MET A 91 8.06 8.42 14.67
N ALA A 92 7.44 7.82 15.69
CA ALA A 92 7.65 8.23 17.07
C ALA A 92 9.17 8.32 17.24
N LEU A 93 9.69 9.53 17.03
CA LEU A 93 11.04 9.89 17.41
C LEU A 93 10.99 9.80 18.94
N ALA A 94 11.30 8.61 19.46
CA ALA A 94 11.59 8.44 20.87
C ALA A 94 12.67 9.46 21.22
N ALA A 95 12.28 10.48 21.96
CA ALA A 95 13.14 11.40 22.70
C ALA A 95 12.91 11.14 24.18
#